data_AF-A0A8J5H950-F1
#
_entry.id   AF-A0A8J5H950-F1
#
_cell.length_a   1.000
_cell.length_b   1.000
_cell.length_c   1.000
_cell.angle_alpha   90.00
_cell.angle_beta   90.00
_cell.angle_gamma   90.00
#
_symmetry.space_group_name_H-M   'P 1'
#
loop_
_entity.id
_entity.type
_entity.pdbx_description
1 polymer ?
#
loop_
_entity_poly.entity_id
_entity_poly.type
_entity_poly.pdbx_seq_one_letter_code
_entity_poly.pdbx_strand_id
1 'polypeptide(L)'
;MGNWHHEYGKLKAKMEALSKSQRHLMGEQLDTLSLRELQQLENQLDNSLKHIRSRKNQVLLDSISELQKKEKALQEQNKSLEKQILEKQKAKALTQQAHWEQAQTSSSSPPFILADANPTLNIGCYQRRATIEGEVEAVEAQARINNSMLPPWMLSHFNG
;
A
#
# COMPACT_ATOMS: atom_id res chain seq x y z
N MET A 1 52.27 -30.04 31.95
CA MET A 1 52.61 -29.86 30.52
C MET A 1 51.93 -30.88 29.59
N GLY A 2 51.87 -32.18 29.91
CA GLY A 2 51.34 -33.21 28.98
C GLY A 2 49.84 -33.15 28.64
N ASN A 3 48.98 -32.63 29.54
CA ASN A 3 47.54 -32.57 29.31
C ASN A 3 47.14 -31.58 28.20
N TRP A 4 47.75 -30.39 28.18
CA TRP A 4 47.44 -29.36 27.17
C TRP A 4 47.87 -29.77 25.76
N HIS A 5 49.02 -30.43 25.61
CA HIS A 5 49.46 -30.94 24.31
C HIS A 5 48.52 -32.02 23.76
N HIS A 6 48.04 -32.92 24.63
CA HIS A 6 47.08 -33.96 24.26
C HIS A 6 45.72 -33.38 23.83
N GLU A 7 45.18 -32.46 24.62
CA GLU A 7 43.91 -31.80 24.31
C GLU A 7 43.99 -30.96 23.02
N TYR A 8 45.11 -30.27 22.82
CA TYR A 8 45.38 -29.57 21.55
C TYR A 8 45.41 -30.53 20.36
N GLY A 9 46.10 -31.68 20.49
CA GLY A 9 46.15 -32.70 19.45
C GLY A 9 44.76 -33.22 19.08
N LYS A 10 43.91 -33.50 20.08
CA LYS A 10 42.51 -33.91 19.85
C LYS A 10 41.71 -32.84 19.12
N LEU A 11 41.84 -31.57 19.54
CA LEU A 11 41.12 -30.46 18.93
C LEU A 11 41.54 -30.26 17.47
N LYS A 12 42.85 -30.31 17.20
CA LYS A 12 43.42 -30.20 15.86
C LYS A 12 42.89 -31.30 14.93
N ALA A 13 42.89 -32.55 15.39
CA ALA A 13 42.36 -33.67 14.62
C ALA A 13 40.87 -33.50 14.29
N LYS A 14 40.06 -33.00 15.23
CA LYS A 14 38.64 -32.68 14.98
C LYS A 14 38.47 -31.58 13.93
N MET A 15 39.28 -30.53 14.00
CA MET A 15 39.26 -29.43 13.03
C MET A 15 39.61 -29.92 11.62
N GLU A 16 40.64 -30.74 11.50
CA GLU A 16 41.07 -31.31 10.22
C GLU A 16 40.00 -32.25 9.64
N ALA A 17 39.38 -33.09 10.48
CA ALA A 17 38.28 -33.96 10.06
C ALA A 17 37.05 -33.16 9.58
N LEU A 18 36.68 -32.08 10.29
CA LEU A 18 35.60 -31.19 9.88
C LEU A 18 35.91 -30.48 8.56
N SER A 19 37.12 -29.93 8.41
CA SER A 19 37.55 -29.27 7.17
C SER A 19 37.58 -30.24 5.99
N LYS A 20 38.00 -31.49 6.20
CA LYS A 20 37.93 -32.55 5.18
C LYS A 20 36.47 -32.85 4.79
N SER A 21 35.60 -33.03 5.78
CA SER A 21 34.17 -33.27 5.55
C SER A 21 33.51 -32.13 4.77
N GLN A 22 33.81 -30.87 5.12
CA GLN A 22 33.29 -29.71 4.41
C GLN A 22 33.70 -29.72 2.93
N ARG A 23 34.98 -29.98 2.63
CA ARG A 23 35.46 -30.07 1.24
C ARG A 23 34.74 -31.15 0.45
N HIS A 24 34.54 -32.34 1.03
CA HIS A 24 33.75 -33.38 0.38
C HIS A 24 32.31 -32.93 0.10
N LEU A 25 31.64 -32.28 1.06
CA LEU A 25 30.29 -31.73 0.87
C LEU A 25 30.23 -30.65 -0.23
N MET A 26 31.34 -29.95 -0.46
CA MET A 26 31.51 -28.97 -1.54
C MET A 26 31.90 -29.61 -2.88
N GLY A 27 32.05 -30.94 -2.94
CA GLY A 27 32.44 -31.67 -4.15
C GLY A 27 33.94 -31.69 -4.42
N GLU A 28 34.77 -31.39 -3.43
CA GLU A 28 36.23 -31.35 -3.54
C GLU A 28 36.86 -32.63 -2.95
N GLN A 29 38.03 -33.03 -3.49
CA GLN A 29 38.85 -34.17 -3.00
C GLN A 29 38.11 -35.52 -2.90
N LEU A 30 37.19 -35.73 -3.83
CA LEU A 30 36.35 -36.92 -3.93
C LEU A 30 37.13 -38.17 -4.36
N ASP A 31 38.32 -38.00 -4.95
CA ASP A 31 39.25 -39.07 -5.32
C ASP A 31 39.72 -39.90 -4.12
N THR A 32 39.64 -39.33 -2.91
CA THR A 32 39.98 -40.03 -1.66
C THR A 32 38.86 -40.91 -1.11
N LEU A 33 37.67 -40.87 -1.71
CA LEU A 33 36.47 -41.59 -1.26
C LEU A 33 36.26 -42.87 -2.06
N SER A 34 35.84 -43.93 -1.39
CA SER A 34 35.33 -45.13 -2.04
C SER A 34 33.96 -44.90 -2.68
N LEU A 35 33.56 -45.78 -3.60
CA LEU A 35 32.24 -45.72 -4.24
C LEU A 35 31.09 -45.69 -3.21
N ARG A 36 31.21 -46.47 -2.12
CA ARG A 36 30.20 -46.51 -1.06
C ARG A 36 30.10 -45.18 -0.32
N GLU A 37 31.24 -44.56 -0.03
CA GLU A 37 31.28 -43.26 0.65
C GLU A 37 30.74 -42.14 -0.24
N LEU A 38 31.01 -42.20 -1.56
CA LEU A 38 30.41 -41.28 -2.54
C LEU A 38 28.89 -41.42 -2.60
N GLN A 39 28.37 -42.64 -2.64
CA GLN A 39 26.91 -42.89 -2.60
C GLN A 39 26.28 -42.35 -1.31
N GLN A 40 26.96 -42.52 -0.17
CA GLN A 40 26.49 -41.97 1.09
C GLN A 40 26.48 -40.44 1.08
N LEU A 41 27.54 -39.81 0.55
CA LEU A 41 27.65 -38.36 0.40
C LEU A 41 26.55 -37.80 -0.49
N GLU A 42 26.31 -38.43 -1.65
CA GLU A 42 25.24 -38.07 -2.57
C GLU A 42 23.87 -38.13 -1.89
N ASN A 43 23.56 -39.24 -1.21
CA ASN A 43 22.31 -39.39 -0.48
C ASN A 43 22.17 -38.35 0.66
N GLN A 44 23.25 -38.02 1.35
CA GLN A 44 23.24 -36.97 2.38
C GLN A 44 22.91 -35.60 1.77
N LEU A 45 23.52 -35.25 0.64
CA LEU A 45 23.28 -33.99 -0.06
C LEU A 45 21.85 -33.90 -0.60
N ASP A 46 21.35 -34.96 -1.25
CA ASP A 46 19.98 -35.00 -1.78
C ASP A 46 18.93 -34.86 -0.67
N ASN A 47 19.07 -35.59 0.43
CA ASN A 47 18.16 -35.47 1.57
C ASN A 47 18.20 -34.07 2.21
N SER A 48 19.40 -33.53 2.41
CA SER A 48 19.55 -32.17 2.96
C SER A 48 18.92 -31.11 2.05
N LEU A 49 19.11 -31.25 0.74
CA LEU A 49 18.54 -30.35 -0.26
C LEU A 49 17.01 -30.44 -0.30
N LYS A 50 16.44 -31.65 -0.22
CA LYS A 50 15.00 -31.88 -0.08
C LYS A 50 14.45 -31.18 1.16
N HIS A 51 15.11 -31.32 2.32
CA HIS A 51 14.71 -30.65 3.55
C HIS A 51 14.77 -29.12 3.44
N ILE A 52 15.84 -28.56 2.88
CA ILE A 52 15.99 -27.11 2.67
C ILE A 52 14.86 -26.59 1.78
N ARG A 53 14.59 -27.24 0.64
CA ARG A 53 13.51 -26.87 -0.27
C ARG A 53 12.14 -26.95 0.40
N SER A 54 11.87 -28.03 1.13
CA SER A 54 10.63 -28.20 1.87
C SER A 54 10.43 -27.08 2.89
N ARG A 55 11.47 -26.74 3.65
CA ARG A 55 11.40 -25.67 4.66
C ARG A 55 11.18 -24.30 4.00
N LYS A 56 11.90 -23.99 2.92
CA LYS A 56 11.72 -22.74 2.16
C LYS A 56 10.29 -22.62 1.63
N ASN A 57 9.75 -23.69 1.06
CA ASN A 57 8.38 -23.72 0.56
C ASN A 57 7.37 -23.52 1.69
N GLN A 58 7.55 -24.19 2.83
CA GLN A 58 6.67 -24.01 3.98
C GLN A 58 6.63 -22.54 4.44
N VAL A 59 7.80 -21.92 4.64
CA VAL A 59 7.89 -20.53 5.06
C VAL A 59 7.23 -19.58 4.05
N LEU A 60 7.40 -19.84 2.75
CA LEU A 60 6.77 -19.04 1.71
C LEU A 60 5.23 -19.17 1.72
N LEU A 61 4.72 -20.39 1.85
CA LEU A 61 3.28 -20.66 1.92
C LEU A 61 2.66 -20.02 3.17
N ASP A 62 3.34 -20.11 4.31
CA ASP A 62 2.92 -19.47 5.55
C ASP A 62 2.82 -17.94 5.35
N SER A 63 3.83 -17.32 4.74
CA SER A 63 3.84 -15.88 4.42
C SER A 63 2.68 -15.48 3.50
N ILE A 64 2.43 -16.26 2.44
CA ILE A 64 1.32 -16.03 1.51
C ILE A 64 -0.02 -16.09 2.25
N SER A 65 -0.23 -17.11 3.09
CA SER A 65 -1.44 -17.27 3.89
C SER A 65 -1.65 -16.07 4.83
N GLU A 66 -0.61 -15.63 5.54
CA GLU A 66 -0.71 -14.48 6.44
C GLU A 66 -1.03 -13.18 5.70
N LEU A 67 -0.43 -12.97 4.51
CA LEU A 67 -0.76 -11.80 3.67
C LEU A 67 -2.20 -11.86 3.16
N GLN A 68 -2.68 -13.01 2.70
CA GLN A 68 -4.07 -13.18 2.25
C GLN A 68 -5.09 -12.94 3.38
N LYS A 69 -4.77 -13.34 4.62
CA LYS A 69 -5.62 -13.02 5.78
C LYS A 69 -5.68 -11.51 6.03
N LYS A 70 -4.53 -10.83 5.96
CA LYS A 70 -4.45 -9.37 6.13
C LYS A 70 -5.21 -8.63 5.03
N GLU A 71 -5.05 -9.06 3.78
CA GLU A 71 -5.79 -8.51 2.64
C GLU A 71 -7.31 -8.60 2.86
N LYS A 72 -7.82 -9.77 3.22
CA LYS A 72 -9.26 -9.97 3.50
C LYS A 72 -9.75 -9.09 4.65
N ALA A 73 -8.99 -9.01 5.74
CA ALA A 73 -9.35 -8.18 6.90
C ALA A 73 -9.42 -6.69 6.54
N LEU A 74 -8.44 -6.19 5.78
CA LEU A 74 -8.43 -4.80 5.31
C LEU A 74 -9.57 -4.53 4.32
N GLN A 75 -9.88 -5.48 3.44
CA GLN A 75 -10.98 -5.34 2.50
C GLN A 75 -12.33 -5.26 3.23
N GLU A 76 -12.53 -6.05 4.28
CA GLU A 76 -13.73 -6.00 5.12
C GLU A 76 -13.84 -4.64 5.85
N GLN A 77 -12.73 -4.16 6.43
CA GLN A 77 -12.68 -2.85 7.08
C GLN A 77 -13.00 -1.71 6.12
N ASN A 78 -12.41 -1.71 4.91
CA ASN A 78 -12.69 -0.70 3.89
C ASN A 78 -14.17 -0.69 3.49
N LYS A 79 -14.77 -1.85 3.23
CA LYS A 79 -16.21 -1.95 2.92
C LYS A 79 -17.09 -1.39 4.04
N SER A 80 -16.74 -1.67 5.30
CA SER A 80 -17.45 -1.12 6.46
C SER A 80 -17.34 0.40 6.54
N LEU A 81 -16.15 0.95 6.30
CA LEU A 81 -15.93 2.39 6.28
C LEU A 81 -16.68 3.08 5.14
N GLU A 82 -16.66 2.51 3.93
CA GLU A 82 -17.43 3.01 2.79
C GLU A 82 -18.93 3.09 3.10
N LYS A 83 -19.48 2.04 3.73
CA LYS A 83 -20.88 2.02 4.18
C LYS A 83 -21.16 3.12 5.22
N GLN A 84 -20.29 3.26 6.22
CA GLN A 84 -20.44 4.30 7.25
C GLN A 84 -20.35 5.72 6.67
N ILE A 85 -19.49 5.94 5.67
CA ILE A 85 -19.39 7.24 4.98
C ILE A 85 -20.70 7.52 4.24
N LEU A 86 -21.24 6.54 3.50
CA LEU A 86 -22.49 6.70 2.77
C LEU A 86 -23.67 6.98 3.72
N GLU A 87 -23.77 6.27 4.84
CA GLU A 87 -24.80 6.50 5.85
C GLU A 87 -24.70 7.90 6.47
N LYS A 88 -23.49 8.35 6.82
CA LYS A 88 -23.26 9.72 7.34
C LYS A 88 -23.59 10.79 6.31
N GLN A 89 -23.30 10.57 5.03
CA GLN A 89 -23.68 11.50 3.96
C GLN A 89 -25.20 11.58 3.79
N LYS A 90 -25.90 10.44 3.79
CA LYS A 90 -27.37 10.39 3.75
C LYS A 90 -28.00 11.10 4.96
N ALA A 91 -27.50 10.85 6.16
CA ALA A 91 -27.97 11.51 7.38
C ALA A 91 -27.80 13.04 7.29
N LYS A 92 -26.63 13.52 6.83
CA LYS A 92 -26.39 14.96 6.62
C LYS A 92 -27.31 15.58 5.57
N ALA A 93 -27.65 14.85 4.50
CA ALA A 93 -28.58 15.33 3.48
C ALA A 93 -30.00 15.48 4.05
N LEU A 94 -30.47 14.49 4.81
CA LEU A 94 -31.78 14.53 5.49
C LEU A 94 -31.85 15.66 6.51
N THR A 95 -30.81 15.88 7.32
CA THR A 95 -30.77 16.99 8.28
C THR A 95 -30.81 18.36 7.58
N GLN A 96 -30.08 18.52 6.47
CA GLN A 96 -30.17 19.75 5.67
C GLN A 96 -31.57 19.97 5.09
N GLN A 97 -32.19 18.92 4.56
CA GLN A 97 -33.56 19.01 4.04
C GLN A 97 -34.56 19.42 5.12
N ALA A 98 -34.53 18.77 6.28
CA ALA A 98 -35.40 19.12 7.40
C ALA A 98 -35.21 20.57 7.87
N HIS A 99 -33.98 21.06 7.88
CA HIS A 99 -33.69 22.47 8.20
C HIS A 99 -34.28 23.43 7.14
N TRP A 100 -34.18 23.10 5.85
CA TRP A 100 -34.77 23.89 4.75
C TRP A 100 -36.30 23.93 4.78
N GLU A 101 -36.95 22.83 5.18
CA GLU A 101 -38.41 22.77 5.32
C GLU A 101 -38.87 23.58 6.53
N GLN A 102 -38.16 23.50 7.65
CA GLN A 102 -38.49 24.27 8.86
C GLN A 102 -38.37 25.79 8.65
N ALA A 103 -37.34 26.25 7.91
CA ALA A 103 -37.17 27.66 7.55
C ALA A 103 -38.30 28.23 6.67
N GLN A 104 -38.99 27.38 5.89
CA GLN A 104 -40.14 27.80 5.08
C GLN A 104 -41.44 27.86 5.90
N THR A 105 -41.58 27.02 6.93
CA THR A 105 -42.77 27.02 7.80
C THR A 105 -42.77 28.15 8.84
N SER A 106 -41.60 28.66 9.24
CA SER A 106 -41.46 29.82 10.14
C SER A 106 -41.58 31.18 9.44
N SER A 107 -41.66 31.22 8.10
CA SER A 107 -41.92 32.45 7.31
C SER A 107 -43.38 32.58 6.85
N SER A 108 -44.32 31.92 7.53
CA SER A 108 -45.77 32.06 7.28
C SER A 108 -46.30 33.40 7.82
N SER A 109 -45.99 34.49 7.13
CA SER A 109 -46.84 35.69 7.11
C SER A 109 -47.60 35.71 5.77
N PRO A 110 -48.92 36.00 5.74
CA PRO A 110 -49.72 35.85 4.53
C PRO A 110 -49.38 36.95 3.50
N PRO A 111 -49.60 36.70 2.20
CA PRO A 111 -49.31 37.69 1.16
C PRO A 111 -50.40 38.78 1.16
N PHE A 112 -50.04 40.00 1.53
CA PHE A 112 -50.88 41.18 1.33
C PHE A 112 -50.57 41.82 -0.02
N ILE A 113 -51.61 42.04 -0.83
CA ILE A 113 -51.55 42.70 -2.13
C ILE A 113 -51.43 44.23 -1.96
N LEU A 114 -50.56 44.82 -2.78
CA LEU A 114 -50.39 46.23 -3.18
C LEU A 114 -50.66 47.34 -2.14
N ALA A 115 -49.63 48.16 -1.88
CA ALA A 115 -49.80 49.61 -1.79
C ALA A 115 -48.52 50.34 -2.22
N ASP A 116 -48.75 51.36 -3.03
CA ASP A 116 -47.87 52.31 -3.68
C ASP A 116 -47.02 53.13 -2.67
N ALA A 117 -45.76 53.44 -3.03
CA ALA A 117 -45.03 54.67 -2.67
C ALA A 117 -43.53 54.53 -2.96
N ASN A 118 -43.05 55.21 -4.01
CA ASN A 118 -41.68 55.72 -4.04
C ASN A 118 -41.54 56.84 -2.98
N PRO A 119 -40.37 56.96 -2.33
CA PRO A 119 -39.53 58.10 -2.71
C PRO A 119 -38.04 57.76 -2.86
N THR A 120 -37.45 58.54 -3.76
CA THR A 120 -36.03 58.73 -4.09
C THR A 120 -35.07 58.83 -2.90
N LEU A 121 -33.93 58.14 -2.99
CA LEU A 121 -32.64 58.76 -2.67
C LEU A 121 -31.53 58.14 -3.54
N ASN A 122 -31.02 58.98 -4.45
CA ASN A 122 -29.80 58.77 -5.21
C ASN A 122 -28.61 59.15 -4.32
N ILE A 123 -27.73 58.21 -3.99
CA ILE A 123 -26.33 58.47 -3.68
C ILE A 123 -25.50 57.34 -4.30
N GLY A 124 -24.64 57.70 -5.26
CA GLY A 124 -23.75 56.80 -5.99
C GLY A 124 -22.68 56.12 -5.10
N CYS A 125 -21.82 55.24 -5.62
CA CYS A 125 -21.22 55.32 -6.94
C CYS A 125 -20.51 54.01 -7.40
N TYR A 126 -20.29 53.96 -8.72
CA TYR A 126 -19.33 53.20 -9.55
C TYR A 126 -19.59 51.71 -9.85
N GLN A 127 -20.31 51.50 -10.96
CA GLN A 127 -20.12 50.35 -11.85
C GLN A 127 -18.73 50.37 -12.51
N ARG A 128 -18.13 49.20 -12.69
CA ARG A 128 -17.13 48.96 -13.76
C ARG A 128 -17.65 47.82 -14.64
N ARG A 129 -18.23 48.17 -15.78
CA ARG A 129 -18.41 47.27 -16.93
C ARG A 129 -18.10 48.08 -18.18
N ALA A 130 -16.92 47.82 -18.77
CA ALA A 130 -16.72 47.35 -20.14
C ALA A 130 -16.80 48.52 -21.16
N THR A 131 -16.14 48.55 -22.31
CA THR A 131 -15.73 47.60 -23.34
C THR A 131 -14.64 48.33 -24.17
N ILE A 132 -13.85 47.73 -25.07
CA ILE A 132 -14.21 47.41 -26.47
C ILE A 132 -12.94 46.90 -27.19
N GLU A 133 -13.14 45.85 -28.00
CA GLU A 133 -12.44 45.39 -29.22
C GLU A 133 -10.98 44.90 -29.21
N GLY A 134 -10.78 43.81 -29.96
CA GLY A 134 -9.48 43.33 -30.42
C GLY A 134 -9.43 41.81 -30.54
N GLU A 135 -9.68 41.32 -31.76
CA GLU A 135 -9.51 39.93 -32.22
C GLU A 135 -8.24 39.25 -31.68
N VAL A 136 -8.30 37.98 -31.28
CA VAL A 136 -7.67 36.85 -31.99
C VAL A 136 -7.84 35.52 -31.23
N GLU A 137 -8.31 34.54 -31.99
CA GLU A 137 -7.76 33.19 -32.05
C GLU A 137 -8.09 32.18 -30.93
N ALA A 138 -8.69 31.09 -31.41
CA ALA A 138 -9.02 29.90 -30.65
C ALA A 138 -7.76 29.29 -30.04
N VAL A 139 -7.69 29.28 -28.71
CA VAL A 139 -6.78 28.39 -28.00
C VAL A 139 -7.63 27.37 -27.27
N GLU A 140 -7.79 26.26 -27.99
CA GLU A 140 -8.06 24.91 -27.52
C GLU A 140 -7.98 24.80 -25.98
N ALA A 141 -9.12 24.51 -25.35
CA ALA A 141 -9.12 24.05 -23.98
C ALA A 141 -8.43 22.69 -23.94
N GLN A 142 -7.09 22.67 -23.86
CA GLN A 142 -6.36 21.48 -23.47
C GLN A 142 -6.85 21.14 -22.06
N ALA A 143 -7.77 20.19 -22.00
CA ALA A 143 -8.01 19.39 -20.83
C ALA A 143 -6.69 18.67 -20.52
N ARG A 144 -5.79 19.35 -19.82
CA ARG A 144 -4.77 18.68 -19.03
C ARG A 144 -5.54 17.90 -17.98
N ILE A 145 -5.80 16.64 -18.29
CA ILE A 145 -6.18 15.62 -17.33
C ILE A 145 -4.98 15.53 -16.38
N ASN A 146 -4.98 16.41 -15.39
CA ASN A 146 -3.98 16.40 -14.35
C ASN A 146 -4.13 15.06 -13.63
N ASN A 147 -3.04 14.32 -13.52
CA ASN A 147 -2.87 13.07 -12.75
C ASN A 147 -3.11 13.24 -11.24
N SER A 148 -4.03 14.11 -10.82
CA SER A 148 -4.37 14.44 -9.43
C SER A 148 -5.26 13.38 -8.76
N MET A 149 -5.58 12.28 -9.45
CA MET A 149 -6.44 11.22 -8.89
C MET A 149 -5.65 10.14 -8.15
N LEU A 150 -4.32 10.18 -8.17
CA LEU A 150 -3.49 9.15 -7.57
C LEU A 150 -2.83 9.64 -6.28
N PRO A 151 -3.05 8.95 -5.15
CA PRO A 151 -2.46 9.33 -3.87
C PRO A 151 -0.91 9.22 -3.90
N PRO A 152 -0.19 10.01 -3.06
CA PRO A 152 1.26 10.19 -3.17
C PRO A 152 2.10 8.91 -3.11
N TRP A 153 1.61 7.84 -2.49
CA TRP A 153 2.27 6.54 -2.41
C TRP A 153 2.28 5.77 -3.74
N MET A 154 1.46 6.15 -4.72
CA MET A 154 1.42 5.54 -6.05
C MET A 154 2.38 6.17 -7.04
N LEU A 155 3.00 7.31 -6.70
CA LEU A 155 3.84 8.07 -7.61
C LEU A 155 5.33 7.67 -7.53
N SER A 156 5.71 6.73 -6.65
CA SER A 156 7.12 6.37 -6.45
C SER A 156 7.60 5.21 -7.32
N HIS A 157 7.35 5.22 -8.64
CA HIS A 157 8.07 4.36 -9.59
C HIS A 157 8.44 5.04 -10.92
N PHE A 158 8.19 6.34 -11.07
CA PHE A 158 8.62 7.09 -12.25
C PHE A 158 9.59 8.19 -11.83
N ASN A 159 10.87 7.82 -11.71
CA ASN A 159 12.04 8.64 -12.01
C ASN A 159 13.27 7.78 -11.68
N GLY A 160 13.74 7.06 -12.71
CA GLY A 160 15.14 6.65 -12.83
C GLY A 160 15.93 7.74 -13.54
#